data_AF-A0A7C6B190-F1
#
_entry.id   AF-A0A7C6B190-F1
#
_cell.length_a   1.000
_cell.length_b   1.000
_cell.length_c   1.000
_cell.angle_alpha   90.00
_cell.angle_beta   90.00
_cell.angle_gamma   90.00
#
_symmetry.space_group_name_H-M   'P 1'
#
loop_
_entity.id
_entity.type
_entity.pdbx_description
1 polymer ?
#
loop_
_entity_poly.entity_id
_entity_poly.type
_entity_poly.pdbx_seq_one_letter_code
_entity_poly.pdbx_strand_id
1 'polypeptide(L)'
;MGRIQTNVGLITGVPIGQTVDQLMSVESRPRDNLQTANKKIDSERTAITELSVLFLTAQYPIKNLLKEDVYTKRTATSSNESALIARVTGTPSVGNYTFTPIRTTQADQWLTSGVREKTSPLGGGVLSFRFGPGVDRTLSLDQLRGGLGFERGVIRITDRSGASAEIDLTTVQTLDDVIAAINGNTRINVRAEV
;
A
#
# COMPACT_ATOMS: atom_id res chain seq x y z
N MET A 1 12.16 92.75 6.54
CA MET A 1 11.60 91.41 6.29
C MET A 1 10.55 91.09 7.36
N GLY A 2 9.29 91.45 7.13
CA GLY A 2 8.18 91.09 8.02
C GLY A 2 7.53 89.81 7.51
N ARG A 3 7.67 88.70 8.25
CA ARG A 3 7.01 87.43 7.91
C ARG A 3 5.63 87.44 8.55
N ILE A 4 4.58 87.40 7.73
CA ILE A 4 3.20 87.24 8.20
C ILE A 4 3.09 85.88 8.89
N GLN A 5 2.89 85.86 10.21
CA GLN A 5 2.53 84.65 10.94
C GLN A 5 1.03 84.45 10.82
N THR A 6 0.61 83.41 10.09
CA THR A 6 -0.79 83.03 9.80
C THR A 6 -1.61 82.58 11.02
N ASN A 7 -1.05 82.62 12.23
CA ASN A 7 -1.63 81.99 13.43
C ASN A 7 -2.29 82.98 14.42
N VAL A 8 -2.26 84.29 14.12
CA VAL A 8 -2.91 85.35 14.94
C VAL A 8 -3.66 86.29 14.00
N GLY A 9 -4.93 86.58 14.32
CA GLY A 9 -5.76 87.46 13.51
C GLY A 9 -5.15 88.86 13.40
N LEU A 10 -5.04 89.39 12.18
CA LEU A 10 -4.30 90.62 11.84
C LEU A 10 -4.82 91.91 12.53
N ILE A 11 -5.97 91.87 13.22
CA ILE A 11 -6.62 93.05 13.83
C ILE A 11 -6.98 92.88 15.31
N THR A 12 -7.22 91.66 15.80
CA THR A 12 -7.84 91.45 17.13
C THR A 12 -6.90 90.89 18.20
N GLY A 13 -5.69 90.43 17.84
CA GLY A 13 -4.76 89.83 18.82
C GLY A 13 -5.26 88.51 19.45
N VAL A 14 -6.37 87.95 18.93
CA VAL A 14 -6.96 86.70 19.42
C VAL A 14 -6.22 85.50 18.79
N PRO A 15 -5.85 84.47 19.58
CA PRO A 15 -5.21 83.26 19.06
C PRO A 15 -6.23 82.35 18.35
N ILE A 16 -6.54 82.66 17.09
CA ILE A 16 -7.57 81.95 16.31
C ILE A 16 -7.21 80.47 16.11
N GLY A 17 -5.93 80.13 15.93
CA GLY A 17 -5.48 78.74 15.83
C GLY A 17 -5.84 77.92 17.06
N GLN A 18 -5.61 78.45 18.26
CA GLN A 18 -5.95 77.75 19.52
C GLN A 18 -7.46 77.57 19.70
N THR A 19 -8.26 78.56 19.31
CA THR A 19 -9.73 78.46 19.39
C THR A 19 -10.27 77.43 18.38
N VAL A 20 -9.73 77.40 17.16
CA VAL A 20 -10.09 76.40 16.15
C VAL A 20 -9.68 75.00 16.60
N ASP A 21 -8.47 74.85 17.14
CA ASP A 21 -8.00 73.57 17.69
C ASP A 21 -8.89 73.10 18.85
N GLN A 22 -9.30 74.01 19.75
CA GLN A 22 -10.21 73.70 20.86
C GLN A 22 -11.60 73.30 20.36
N LEU A 23 -12.19 74.03 19.40
CA LEU A 23 -13.47 73.67 18.80
C LEU A 23 -13.38 72.35 18.03
N MET A 24 -12.32 72.14 17.25
CA MET A 24 -12.05 70.86 16.57
C MET A 24 -11.93 69.70 17.56
N SER A 25 -11.33 69.92 18.74
CA SER A 25 -11.22 68.89 19.78
C SER A 25 -12.57 68.55 20.46
N VAL A 26 -13.53 69.46 20.47
CA VAL A 26 -14.89 69.21 20.99
C VAL A 26 -15.72 68.47 19.93
N GLU A 27 -15.63 68.91 18.67
CA GLU A 27 -16.32 68.29 17.54
C GLU A 27 -15.74 66.91 17.16
N SER A 28 -14.48 66.60 17.51
CA SER A 28 -13.90 65.26 17.30
C SER A 28 -14.36 64.22 18.31
N ARG A 29 -14.95 64.62 19.46
CA ARG A 29 -15.35 63.71 20.55
C ARG A 29 -16.26 62.56 20.10
N PRO A 30 -17.30 62.75 19.27
CA PRO A 30 -18.14 61.65 18.81
C PRO A 30 -17.34 60.63 17.99
N ARG A 31 -16.43 61.11 17.15
CA ARG A 31 -15.54 60.26 16.35
C ARG A 31 -14.56 59.51 17.24
N ASP A 32 -13.96 60.17 18.22
CA ASP A 32 -12.99 59.57 19.13
C ASP A 32 -13.66 58.55 20.07
N ASN A 33 -14.91 58.79 20.47
CA ASN A 33 -15.75 57.83 21.18
C ASN A 33 -16.05 56.59 20.33
N LEU A 34 -16.44 56.76 19.06
CA LEU A 34 -16.65 55.64 18.12
C LEU A 34 -15.36 54.87 17.84
N GLN A 35 -14.23 55.56 17.71
CA GLN A 35 -12.92 54.93 17.53
C GLN A 35 -12.51 54.12 18.77
N THR A 36 -12.83 54.60 19.96
CA THR A 36 -12.60 53.88 21.23
C THR A 36 -13.52 52.66 21.34
N ALA A 37 -14.80 52.80 20.99
CA ALA A 37 -15.75 51.69 20.94
C ALA A 37 -15.31 50.61 19.94
N ASN A 38 -14.88 51.00 18.73
CA ASN A 38 -14.35 50.08 17.73
C ASN A 38 -13.11 49.34 18.23
N LYS A 39 -12.16 50.03 18.87
CA LYS A 39 -10.99 49.38 19.48
C LYS A 39 -11.38 48.34 20.54
N LYS A 40 -12.41 48.61 21.34
CA LYS A 40 -12.94 47.65 22.33
C LYS A 40 -13.52 46.42 21.64
N ILE A 41 -14.37 46.62 20.62
CA ILE A 41 -14.98 45.54 19.83
C ILE A 41 -13.90 44.70 19.13
N ASP A 42 -12.85 45.33 18.58
CA ASP A 42 -11.76 44.62 17.92
C ASP A 42 -10.90 43.81 18.90
N SER A 43 -10.69 44.31 20.12
CA SER A 43 -10.08 43.55 21.21
C SER A 43 -10.92 42.32 21.58
N GLU A 44 -12.24 42.49 21.74
CA GLU A 44 -13.18 41.40 22.04
C GLU A 44 -13.17 40.35 20.92
N ARG A 45 -13.18 40.77 19.65
CA ARG A 45 -13.07 39.86 18.49
C ARG A 45 -11.77 39.08 18.48
N THR A 46 -10.66 39.74 18.81
CA THR A 46 -9.34 39.09 18.89
C THR A 46 -9.35 38.03 19.99
N ALA A 47 -9.86 38.36 21.19
CA ALA A 47 -9.96 37.43 22.30
C ALA A 47 -10.85 36.22 21.99
N ILE A 48 -12.00 36.42 21.31
CA ILE A 48 -12.87 35.32 20.87
C ILE A 48 -12.17 34.44 19.83
N THR A 49 -11.44 35.04 18.90
CA THR A 49 -10.68 34.29 17.87
C THR A 49 -9.58 33.46 18.51
N GLU A 50 -8.84 34.03 19.47
CA GLU A 50 -7.80 33.33 20.22
C GLU A 50 -8.37 32.17 21.05
N LEU A 51 -9.48 32.40 21.75
CA LEU A 51 -10.19 31.34 22.47
C LEU A 51 -10.65 30.21 21.54
N SER A 52 -11.16 30.56 20.36
CA SER A 52 -11.59 29.57 19.36
C SER A 52 -10.42 28.73 18.86
N VAL A 53 -9.25 29.35 18.64
CA VAL A 53 -8.02 28.64 18.28
C VAL A 53 -7.58 27.72 19.41
N LEU A 54 -7.53 28.20 20.65
CA LEU A 54 -7.17 27.38 21.82
C LEU A 54 -8.13 26.19 22.02
N PHE A 55 -9.42 26.39 21.75
CA PHE A 55 -10.39 25.31 21.82
C PHE A 55 -10.16 24.27 20.72
N LEU A 56 -9.92 24.69 19.47
CA LEU A 56 -9.64 23.77 18.37
C LEU A 56 -8.33 22.99 18.59
N THR A 57 -7.29 23.64 19.11
CA THR A 57 -6.02 22.97 19.43
C THR A 57 -6.18 21.97 20.58
N ALA A 58 -7.01 22.27 21.58
CA ALA A 58 -7.35 21.34 22.65
C ALA A 58 -8.28 20.20 22.19
N GLN A 59 -9.18 20.47 21.24
CA GLN A 59 -10.12 19.47 20.73
C GLN A 59 -9.41 18.31 20.03
N TYR A 60 -8.28 18.57 19.35
CA TYR A 60 -7.52 17.54 18.63
C TYR A 60 -6.95 16.42 19.53
N PRO A 61 -6.17 16.69 20.61
CA PRO A 61 -5.70 15.67 21.52
C PRO A 61 -6.85 14.98 22.26
N ILE A 62 -7.92 15.70 22.62
CA ILE A 62 -9.11 15.10 23.24
C ILE A 62 -9.75 14.08 22.28
N LYS A 63 -9.95 14.43 21.01
CA LYS A 63 -10.47 13.50 20.00
C LYS A 63 -9.57 12.29 19.80
N ASN A 64 -8.25 12.45 19.89
CA ASN A 64 -7.33 11.33 19.82
C ASN A 64 -7.37 10.44 21.07
N LEU A 65 -7.49 11.02 22.26
CA LEU A 65 -7.65 10.28 23.51
C LEU A 65 -9.00 9.53 23.58
N LEU A 66 -10.04 10.04 22.92
CA LEU A 66 -11.33 9.35 22.82
C LEU A 66 -11.29 8.11 21.91
N LYS A 67 -10.21 7.87 21.16
CA LYS A 67 -10.09 6.67 20.32
C LYS A 67 -9.72 5.46 21.16
N GLU A 68 -10.57 4.45 21.13
CA GLU A 68 -10.35 3.17 21.83
C GLU A 68 -9.04 2.47 21.39
N ASP A 69 -8.62 2.67 20.13
CA ASP A 69 -7.35 2.18 19.56
C ASP A 69 -6.12 2.60 20.37
N VAL A 70 -6.15 3.75 21.06
CA VAL A 70 -5.03 4.21 21.88
C VAL A 70 -4.83 3.30 23.11
N TYR A 71 -5.92 2.74 23.63
CA TYR A 71 -5.91 1.92 24.85
C TYR A 71 -5.84 0.42 24.55
N THR A 72 -6.19 0.00 23.34
CA THR A 72 -6.13 -1.40 22.92
C THR A 72 -4.87 -1.73 22.10
N LYS A 73 -4.00 -0.74 21.86
CA LYS A 73 -2.74 -0.91 21.13
C LYS A 73 -1.88 -1.99 21.78
N ARG A 74 -1.46 -2.97 20.98
CA ARG A 74 -0.56 -4.04 21.38
C ARG A 74 0.79 -3.88 20.69
N THR A 75 1.84 -4.33 21.37
CA THR A 75 3.18 -4.49 20.81
C THR A 75 3.53 -5.97 20.78
N ALA A 76 4.28 -6.39 19.77
CA ALA A 76 4.90 -7.70 19.73
C ALA A 76 6.41 -7.52 19.82
N THR A 77 7.04 -8.32 20.66
CA THR A 77 8.50 -8.43 20.73
C THR A 77 8.90 -9.80 20.24
N SER A 78 10.01 -9.87 19.51
CA SER A 78 10.60 -11.14 19.07
C SER A 78 11.87 -11.39 19.86
N SER A 79 12.11 -12.64 20.25
CA SER A 79 13.38 -13.03 20.87
C SER A 79 14.53 -13.06 19.86
N ASN A 80 14.24 -13.20 18.56
CA ASN A 80 15.23 -13.18 17.49
C ASN A 80 14.65 -12.47 16.25
N GLU A 81 14.97 -11.18 16.11
CA GLU A 81 14.50 -10.34 15.01
C GLU A 81 15.10 -10.72 13.65
N SER A 82 16.29 -11.31 13.61
CA SER A 82 16.88 -11.77 12.34
C SER A 82 16.15 -12.99 11.76
N ALA A 83 15.48 -13.77 12.62
CA ALA A 83 14.74 -14.96 12.21
C ALA A 83 13.25 -14.65 11.92
N LEU A 84 12.61 -13.86 12.77
CA LEU A 84 11.19 -13.51 12.62
C LEU A 84 10.89 -12.16 13.27
N ILE A 85 10.28 -11.25 12.51
CA ILE A 85 9.72 -9.99 13.01
C ILE A 85 8.20 -10.09 12.93
N ALA A 86 7.51 -9.67 13.99
CA ALA A 86 6.07 -9.62 14.04
C ALA A 86 5.59 -8.16 14.09
N ARG A 87 4.62 -7.82 13.23
CA ARG A 87 3.89 -6.56 13.31
C ARG A 87 2.47 -6.85 13.74
N VAL A 88 2.03 -6.20 14.81
CA VAL A 88 0.66 -6.36 15.29
C VAL A 88 -0.30 -5.55 14.43
N THR A 89 -1.30 -6.22 13.87
CA THR A 89 -2.48 -5.60 13.25
C THR A 89 -3.72 -5.97 14.06
N GLY A 90 -4.51 -4.97 14.45
CA GLY A 90 -5.72 -5.16 15.27
C GLY A 90 -5.43 -5.47 16.75
N THR A 91 -6.27 -6.31 17.35
CA THR A 91 -6.33 -6.59 18.79
C THR A 91 -6.07 -8.08 19.10
N PRO A 92 -4.85 -8.59 18.88
CA PRO A 92 -4.54 -9.98 19.18
C PRO A 92 -4.66 -10.27 20.69
N SER A 93 -4.96 -11.52 21.04
CA SER A 93 -4.92 -11.98 22.42
C SER A 93 -3.50 -11.87 22.98
N VAL A 94 -3.40 -11.35 24.20
CA VAL A 94 -2.13 -11.20 24.91
C VAL A 94 -1.63 -12.58 25.32
N GLY A 95 -0.40 -12.90 24.94
CA GLY A 95 0.21 -14.18 25.26
C GLY A 95 1.56 -14.35 24.57
N ASN A 96 2.19 -15.48 24.88
CA ASN A 96 3.44 -15.89 24.26
C ASN A 96 3.14 -16.83 23.09
N TYR A 97 3.71 -16.54 21.93
CA TYR A 97 3.59 -17.37 20.72
C TYR A 97 4.96 -17.95 20.38
N THR A 98 5.06 -19.27 20.29
CA THR A 98 6.30 -19.97 19.98
C THR A 98 6.32 -20.39 18.51
N PHE A 99 7.31 -19.90 17.77
CA PHE A 99 7.52 -20.26 16.36
C PHE A 99 8.90 -20.91 16.20
N THR A 100 8.98 -21.94 15.37
CA THR A 100 10.24 -22.59 14.98
C THR A 100 10.41 -22.42 13.48
N PRO A 101 11.18 -21.41 13.01
CA PRO A 101 11.41 -21.22 11.58
C PRO A 101 12.30 -22.35 11.04
N ILE A 102 11.80 -23.09 10.05
CA ILE A 102 12.50 -24.25 9.48
C ILE A 102 13.27 -23.85 8.21
N ARG A 103 12.64 -23.07 7.32
CA ARG A 103 13.24 -22.59 6.06
C ARG A 103 12.56 -21.29 5.64
N THR A 104 13.32 -20.38 5.03
CA THR A 104 12.75 -19.19 4.40
C THR A 104 12.11 -19.56 3.07
N THR A 105 11.02 -18.87 2.72
CA THR A 105 10.45 -18.97 1.37
C THR A 105 11.48 -18.49 0.36
N GLN A 106 11.72 -19.30 -0.66
CA GLN A 106 12.59 -18.96 -1.77
C GLN A 106 11.73 -18.79 -3.02
N ALA A 107 12.17 -17.95 -3.94
CA ALA A 107 11.58 -17.85 -5.27
C ALA A 107 12.25 -18.89 -6.19
N ASP A 108 11.47 -19.47 -7.11
CA ASP A 108 12.02 -20.40 -8.09
C ASP A 108 12.89 -19.65 -9.11
N GLN A 109 14.05 -20.23 -9.44
CA GLN A 109 14.94 -19.73 -10.47
C GLN A 109 15.08 -20.78 -11.58
N TRP A 110 14.74 -20.39 -12.81
CA TRP A 110 14.80 -21.24 -13.98
C TRP A 110 15.98 -20.80 -14.83
N LEU A 111 16.96 -21.68 -15.00
CA LEU A 111 18.12 -21.43 -15.86
C LEU A 111 18.03 -22.32 -17.09
N THR A 112 18.17 -21.74 -18.27
CA THR A 112 18.26 -22.51 -19.52
C THR A 112 19.54 -23.35 -19.52
N SER A 113 19.48 -24.58 -20.05
CA SER A 113 20.64 -25.44 -20.25
C SER A 113 21.63 -24.92 -21.30
N GLY A 114 21.39 -23.72 -21.84
CA GLY A 114 22.22 -23.08 -22.85
C GLY A 114 21.75 -23.40 -24.27
N VAL A 115 22.12 -22.52 -25.20
CA VAL A 115 21.83 -22.67 -26.63
C VAL A 115 23.16 -22.91 -27.36
N ARG A 116 23.12 -23.73 -28.42
CA ARG A 116 24.33 -24.17 -29.15
C ARG A 116 25.15 -23.01 -29.70
N GLU A 117 24.49 -21.96 -30.19
CA GLU A 117 25.12 -20.78 -30.78
C GLU A 117 24.17 -19.57 -30.71
N LYS A 118 24.71 -18.34 -30.65
CA LYS A 118 23.93 -17.09 -30.50
C LYS A 118 22.96 -16.83 -31.66
N THR A 119 23.28 -17.31 -32.85
CA THR A 119 22.60 -16.98 -34.11
C THR A 119 21.74 -18.13 -34.64
N SER A 120 21.79 -19.30 -34.01
CA SER A 120 21.04 -20.46 -34.47
C SER A 120 19.56 -20.34 -34.06
N PRO A 121 18.60 -20.45 -35.00
CA PRO A 121 17.18 -20.44 -34.66
C PRO A 121 16.80 -21.61 -33.74
N LEU A 122 16.04 -21.33 -32.69
CA LEU A 122 15.67 -22.31 -31.64
C LEU A 122 14.48 -23.23 -32.03
N GLY A 123 14.00 -23.14 -33.27
CA GLY A 123 12.75 -23.78 -33.70
C GLY A 123 11.50 -23.00 -33.25
N GLY A 124 10.34 -23.33 -33.81
CA GLY A 124 9.05 -22.74 -33.44
C GLY A 124 8.34 -23.56 -32.36
N GLY A 125 7.53 -22.91 -31.51
CA GLY A 125 6.75 -23.56 -30.46
C GLY A 125 5.97 -22.56 -29.61
N VAL A 126 5.20 -23.08 -28.65
CA VAL A 126 4.45 -22.28 -27.67
C VAL A 126 5.07 -22.47 -26.29
N LEU A 127 5.41 -21.36 -25.63
CA LEU A 127 5.80 -21.36 -24.22
C LEU A 127 4.54 -21.24 -23.36
N SER A 128 4.32 -22.19 -22.45
CA SER A 128 3.22 -22.14 -21.49
C SER A 128 3.78 -22.13 -20.07
N PHE A 129 3.27 -21.21 -19.25
CA PHE A 129 3.64 -21.07 -17.84
C PHE A 129 2.43 -21.41 -16.99
N ARG A 130 2.61 -22.30 -16.01
CA ARG A 130 1.56 -22.72 -15.08
C ARG A 130 2.05 -22.46 -13.65
N PHE A 131 1.21 -21.85 -12.84
CA PHE A 131 1.48 -21.54 -11.43
C PHE A 131 0.40 -22.20 -10.56
N GLY A 132 0.80 -22.72 -9.39
CA GLY A 132 -0.13 -23.25 -8.39
C GLY A 132 0.28 -24.59 -7.77
N PRO A 133 -0.45 -25.06 -6.74
CA PRO A 133 -0.12 -26.25 -5.95
C PRO A 133 -0.25 -27.59 -6.71
N GLY A 134 -0.41 -27.57 -8.04
CA GLY A 134 -0.50 -28.74 -8.90
C GLY A 134 0.56 -28.78 -10.00
N VAL A 135 1.58 -27.92 -9.94
CA VAL A 135 2.60 -27.73 -11.00
C VAL A 135 3.74 -28.77 -10.96
N ASP A 136 3.86 -29.56 -9.90
CA ASP A 136 4.90 -30.60 -9.74
C ASP A 136 4.75 -31.85 -10.64
N ARG A 137 3.76 -31.90 -11.53
CA ARG A 137 3.38 -33.16 -12.20
C ARG A 137 4.00 -33.41 -13.56
N THR A 138 4.84 -32.52 -14.05
CA THR A 138 5.59 -32.74 -15.28
C THR A 138 6.91 -33.44 -14.98
N LEU A 139 6.84 -34.66 -14.42
CA LEU A 139 8.01 -35.52 -14.37
C LEU A 139 8.40 -35.85 -15.81
N SER A 140 9.51 -35.26 -16.27
CA SER A 140 10.06 -35.56 -17.59
C SER A 140 10.39 -37.04 -17.64
N LEU A 141 9.88 -37.72 -18.67
CA LEU A 141 10.11 -39.15 -18.84
C LEU A 141 11.61 -39.46 -19.00
N ASP A 142 12.40 -38.49 -19.46
CA ASP A 142 13.84 -38.61 -19.63
C ASP A 142 14.60 -38.61 -18.29
N GLN A 143 13.98 -38.14 -17.21
CA GLN A 143 14.55 -38.15 -15.85
C GLN A 143 14.25 -39.44 -15.09
N LEU A 144 13.38 -40.30 -15.63
CA LEU A 144 13.06 -41.60 -15.03
C LEU A 144 14.29 -42.52 -15.03
N ARG A 145 14.27 -43.52 -14.13
CA ARG A 145 15.35 -44.51 -13.97
C ARG A 145 16.74 -43.87 -13.76
N GLY A 146 16.80 -42.78 -12.99
CA GLY A 146 18.07 -42.09 -12.69
C GLY A 146 18.69 -41.35 -13.88
N GLY A 147 17.87 -40.87 -14.83
CA GLY A 147 18.33 -40.17 -16.04
C GLY A 147 18.57 -41.08 -17.25
N LEU A 148 18.25 -42.37 -17.14
CA LEU A 148 18.23 -43.30 -18.29
C LEU A 148 16.97 -43.15 -19.15
N GLY A 149 15.97 -42.44 -18.64
CA GLY A 149 14.73 -42.13 -19.33
C GLY A 149 13.74 -43.29 -19.39
N PHE A 150 12.66 -43.05 -20.14
CA PHE A 150 11.63 -44.02 -20.48
C PHE A 150 11.80 -44.45 -21.94
N GLU A 151 11.69 -45.75 -22.20
CA GLU A 151 11.74 -46.26 -23.56
C GLU A 151 10.41 -45.95 -24.28
N ARG A 152 10.49 -45.03 -25.24
CA ARG A 152 9.34 -44.63 -26.06
C ARG A 152 8.96 -45.75 -27.01
N GLY A 153 7.66 -45.99 -27.16
CA GLY A 153 7.16 -47.08 -28.00
C GLY A 153 5.65 -47.22 -27.90
N VAL A 154 5.15 -48.36 -28.33
CA VAL A 154 3.72 -48.69 -28.26
C VAL A 154 3.51 -49.67 -27.12
N ILE A 155 2.57 -49.36 -26.22
CA ILE A 155 2.15 -50.29 -25.17
C ILE A 155 0.78 -50.86 -25.52
N ARG A 156 0.56 -52.15 -25.26
CA ARG A 156 -0.75 -52.78 -25.43
C ARG A 156 -1.41 -52.94 -24.07
N ILE A 157 -2.60 -52.36 -23.92
CA ILE A 157 -3.41 -52.46 -22.71
C ILE A 157 -4.64 -53.31 -23.04
N THR A 158 -4.94 -54.29 -22.19
CA THR A 158 -6.14 -55.12 -22.28
C THR A 158 -7.02 -54.83 -21.06
N ASP A 159 -8.29 -54.51 -21.28
CA ASP A 159 -9.23 -54.24 -20.19
C ASP A 159 -9.90 -55.53 -19.68
N ARG A 160 -10.69 -55.40 -18.60
CA ARG A 160 -11.41 -56.53 -17.99
C ARG A 160 -12.48 -57.16 -18.88
N SER A 161 -12.90 -56.47 -19.93
CA SER A 161 -13.86 -57.00 -20.93
C SER A 161 -13.17 -57.84 -22.01
N GLY A 162 -11.82 -57.89 -22.00
CA GLY A 162 -11.01 -58.59 -22.99
C GLY A 162 -10.66 -57.74 -24.21
N ALA A 163 -11.13 -56.49 -24.28
CA ALA A 163 -10.77 -55.56 -25.34
C ALA A 163 -9.31 -55.13 -25.18
N SER A 164 -8.57 -55.07 -26.30
CA SER A 164 -7.17 -54.62 -26.31
C SER A 164 -7.01 -53.37 -27.17
N ALA A 165 -6.22 -52.41 -26.69
CA ALA A 165 -5.80 -51.27 -27.47
C ALA A 165 -4.29 -51.06 -27.39
N GLU A 166 -3.72 -50.67 -28.52
CA GLU A 166 -2.35 -50.19 -28.63
C GLU A 166 -2.34 -48.68 -28.40
N ILE A 167 -1.59 -48.23 -27.39
CA ILE A 167 -1.39 -46.83 -27.02
C ILE A 167 0.01 -46.43 -27.50
N ASP A 168 0.04 -45.45 -28.40
CA ASP A 168 1.29 -44.90 -28.91
C ASP A 168 1.86 -43.88 -27.92
N LEU A 169 3.05 -44.18 -27.39
CA LEU A 169 3.82 -43.33 -26.48
C LEU A 169 5.12 -42.83 -27.14
N THR A 170 5.22 -42.86 -28.48
CA THR A 170 6.44 -42.46 -29.19
C THR A 170 6.72 -40.95 -29.12
N THR A 171 5.67 -40.14 -28.97
CA THR A 171 5.74 -38.67 -28.99
C THR A 171 5.60 -38.03 -27.61
N VAL A 172 5.32 -38.83 -26.57
CA VAL A 172 5.11 -38.32 -25.21
C VAL A 172 6.44 -37.89 -24.57
N GLN A 173 6.39 -36.82 -23.79
CA GLN A 173 7.58 -36.27 -23.13
C GLN A 173 7.46 -36.32 -21.60
N THR A 174 6.23 -36.37 -21.09
CA THR A 174 5.94 -36.19 -19.67
C THR A 174 4.97 -37.26 -19.17
N LEU A 175 4.92 -37.49 -17.86
CA LEU A 175 3.96 -38.43 -17.26
C LEU A 175 2.49 -38.03 -17.56
N ASP A 176 2.21 -36.73 -17.64
CA ASP A 176 0.89 -36.21 -17.98
C ASP A 176 0.49 -36.58 -19.42
N ASP A 177 1.43 -36.54 -20.37
CA ASP A 177 1.19 -36.95 -21.75
C ASP A 177 0.85 -38.45 -21.84
N VAL A 178 1.46 -39.28 -21.00
CA VAL A 178 1.16 -40.72 -20.91
C VAL A 178 -0.26 -40.93 -20.39
N ILE A 179 -0.64 -40.22 -19.32
CA ILE A 179 -1.99 -40.30 -18.73
C ILE A 179 -3.03 -39.83 -19.74
N ALA A 180 -2.76 -38.75 -20.47
CA ALA A 180 -3.63 -38.25 -21.53
C ALA A 180 -3.75 -39.25 -22.69
N ALA A 181 -2.66 -39.87 -23.13
CA ALA A 181 -2.66 -40.88 -24.19
C ALA A 181 -3.48 -42.12 -23.81
N ILE A 182 -3.42 -42.55 -22.55
CA ILE A 182 -4.21 -43.68 -22.04
C ILE A 182 -5.69 -43.30 -21.90
N ASN A 183 -6.00 -42.18 -21.24
CA ASN A 183 -7.37 -41.74 -20.99
C ASN A 183 -8.10 -41.24 -22.24
N GLY A 184 -7.37 -40.84 -23.27
CA GLY A 184 -7.93 -40.43 -24.56
C GLY A 184 -8.36 -41.62 -25.45
N ASN A 185 -8.02 -42.85 -25.08
CA ASN A 185 -8.39 -44.04 -25.84
C ASN A 185 -9.85 -44.44 -25.56
N THR A 186 -10.65 -44.59 -26.62
CA THR A 186 -12.08 -44.96 -26.51
C THR A 186 -12.35 -46.45 -26.74
N ARG A 187 -11.33 -47.25 -27.08
CA ARG A 187 -11.46 -48.68 -27.40
C ARG A 187 -11.38 -49.59 -26.17
N ILE A 188 -10.86 -49.08 -25.06
CA ILE A 188 -10.70 -49.80 -23.79
C ILE A 188 -11.25 -48.95 -22.65
N ASN A 189 -11.87 -49.60 -21.66
CA ASN A 189 -12.45 -48.92 -20.49
C ASN A 189 -11.44 -48.86 -19.34
N VAL A 190 -10.42 -48.01 -19.49
CA VAL A 190 -9.38 -47.80 -18.47
C VAL A 190 -9.30 -46.33 -18.08
N ARG A 191 -8.86 -46.09 -16.84
CA ARG A 191 -8.58 -44.75 -16.32
C ARG A 191 -7.22 -44.74 -15.66
N ALA A 192 -6.31 -43.92 -16.18
CA ALA A 192 -5.01 -43.63 -15.61
C ALA A 192 -5.09 -42.37 -14.75
N GLU A 193 -4.52 -42.42 -13.54
CA GLU A 193 -4.32 -41.27 -12.65
C GLU A 193 -3.09 -41.53 -11.77
N VAL A 194 -2.60 -40.46 -11.11
CA VAL A 194 -1.48 -40.52 -10.14
C VAL A 194 -2.05 -40.44 -8.74
#